data_AF-A0ABC9AWD4-F1
#
_entry.id   AF-A0ABC9AWD4-F1
#
_cell.length_a   1.000
_cell.length_b   1.000
_cell.length_c   1.000
_cell.angle_alpha   90.00
_cell.angle_beta   90.00
_cell.angle_gamma   90.00
#
_symmetry.space_group_name_H-M   'P 1'
#
loop_
_entity.id
_entity.type
_entity.pdbx_description
1 polymer ?
#
loop_
_entity_poly.entity_id
_entity_poly.type
_entity_poly.pdbx_seq_one_letter_code
_entity_poly.pdbx_strand_id
1 'polypeptide(L)'
;MAAMRLSSSKALALLSLLLLAAAASIPSLSLASGAFDHGLDGEGLLMLGRFHRWMTAHGQSYATMEEKLHRFGIYRSNMESIEAANKDGRMSYQLGETPFTDLTHEEFKAMYVSGGLSEEEMITTRAGPVHEGGDLPPAAGEEPPHSTKNLTALPASVDWRMMGAVTPAKDQGSSCGACWAFAAVATMESAQAIRTGLAPPLLSEQQLVDCDGYDQGCRGGWPSTAFQWVIQSGGITWALYYPYTGWKSDQCRRFNPLVRLRSYQFVSSDEVSLMQAVAQQPVAVTVNFNDPCLQHYYYGVYDGSCFWSGVYVSRSCQMWTNHK
;
A
#
# COMPACT_ATOMS: atom_id res chain seq x y z
N MET A 1 -6.17 74.80 -26.70
CA MET A 1 -5.17 74.58 -27.77
C MET A 1 -4.88 73.08 -27.81
N ALA A 2 -5.07 72.34 -28.89
CA ALA A 2 -5.81 72.54 -30.13
C ALA A 2 -6.26 71.15 -30.56
N ALA A 3 -7.55 71.03 -30.90
CA ALA A 3 -8.11 69.89 -31.59
C ALA A 3 -7.80 70.02 -33.09
N MET A 4 -7.65 68.90 -33.79
CA MET A 4 -7.90 68.84 -35.23
C MET A 4 -8.67 67.57 -35.58
N ARG A 5 -9.90 67.80 -36.03
CA ARG A 5 -10.80 66.87 -36.74
C ARG A 5 -10.53 66.95 -38.25
N LEU A 6 -11.14 66.00 -38.97
CA LEU A 6 -11.63 65.95 -40.37
C LEU A 6 -11.07 64.71 -41.09
N SER A 7 -11.80 63.91 -41.88
CA SER A 7 -13.16 64.02 -42.41
C SER A 7 -13.67 62.65 -42.89
N SER A 8 -14.98 62.45 -42.79
CA SER A 8 -15.78 61.43 -43.46
C SER A 8 -15.66 61.51 -44.99
N SER A 9 -15.69 60.37 -45.70
CA SER A 9 -16.55 60.15 -46.89
C SER A 9 -16.31 58.78 -47.54
N LYS A 10 -17.42 58.16 -48.00
CA LYS A 10 -17.54 57.01 -48.92
C LYS A 10 -17.72 55.64 -48.28
N ALA A 11 -18.92 55.49 -47.72
CA ALA A 11 -19.64 54.23 -47.75
C ALA A 11 -20.02 53.84 -49.20
N LEU A 12 -20.25 52.54 -49.39
CA LEU A 12 -21.16 51.94 -50.40
C LEU A 12 -20.79 52.14 -51.88
N ALA A 13 -20.09 51.17 -52.45
CA ALA A 13 -20.43 50.61 -53.77
C ALA A 13 -19.75 49.25 -53.94
N LEU A 14 -20.44 48.34 -54.62
CA LEU A 14 -19.99 47.00 -55.08
C LEU A 14 -20.22 45.85 -54.10
N LEU A 15 -21.49 45.70 -53.69
CA LEU A 15 -22.12 44.39 -53.66
C LEU A 15 -22.44 43.97 -55.12
N SER A 16 -22.53 42.64 -55.33
CA SER A 16 -23.01 41.92 -56.51
C SER A 16 -22.08 41.87 -57.74
N LEU A 17 -21.27 40.81 -57.82
CA LEU A 17 -21.47 39.75 -58.82
C LEU A 17 -20.59 38.53 -58.48
N LEU A 18 -21.09 37.33 -58.80
CA LEU A 18 -20.43 36.02 -58.80
C LEU A 18 -20.56 35.16 -57.52
N LEU A 19 -21.81 34.77 -57.24
CA LEU A 19 -22.12 33.42 -56.76
C LEU A 19 -22.27 32.52 -58.00
N LEU A 20 -21.38 31.53 -58.18
CA LEU A 20 -21.71 30.11 -58.43
C LEU A 20 -20.48 29.26 -58.81
N ALA A 21 -20.31 28.18 -58.04
CA ALA A 21 -19.68 26.90 -58.34
C ALA A 21 -18.13 26.82 -58.48
N ALA A 22 -17.45 26.22 -57.50
CA ALA A 22 -17.23 24.76 -57.45
C ALA A 22 -16.17 24.42 -56.39
N ALA A 23 -16.48 23.43 -55.56
CA ALA A 23 -15.62 22.91 -54.49
C ALA A 23 -14.38 22.20 -55.06
N ALA A 24 -13.21 22.43 -54.43
CA ALA A 24 -12.06 21.53 -54.52
C ALA A 24 -11.11 21.72 -53.32
N SER A 25 -11.10 20.69 -52.46
CA SER A 25 -9.91 20.14 -51.78
C SER A 25 -9.22 20.96 -50.67
N ILE A 26 -9.79 20.94 -49.46
CA ILE A 26 -8.98 21.08 -48.23
C ILE A 26 -8.54 19.67 -47.84
N PRO A 27 -7.24 19.41 -47.59
CA PRO A 27 -6.81 18.10 -47.10
C PRO A 27 -7.42 17.86 -45.73
N SER A 28 -8.26 16.84 -45.64
CA SER A 28 -8.82 16.33 -44.40
C SER A 28 -7.68 15.83 -43.51
N LEU A 29 -7.32 16.61 -42.49
CA LEU A 29 -6.61 16.08 -41.32
C LEU A 29 -7.56 15.05 -40.69
N SER A 30 -7.27 13.77 -40.89
CA SER A 30 -7.91 12.69 -40.15
C SER A 30 -7.39 12.76 -38.70
N LEU A 31 -8.05 13.57 -37.87
CA LEU A 31 -8.10 13.24 -36.45
C LEU A 31 -8.97 11.99 -36.35
N ALA A 32 -8.33 10.88 -35.95
CA ALA A 32 -9.02 9.68 -35.51
C ALA A 32 -9.95 10.05 -34.34
N SER A 33 -11.19 10.37 -34.69
CA SER A 33 -12.33 10.55 -33.80
C SER A 33 -12.89 9.16 -33.50
N GLY A 34 -12.06 8.35 -32.84
CA GLY A 34 -12.35 6.95 -32.53
C GLY A 34 -12.34 6.70 -31.03
N ALA A 35 -13.11 7.48 -30.26
CA ALA A 35 -13.58 7.14 -28.92
C ALA A 35 -14.37 8.33 -28.34
N PHE A 36 -15.65 8.50 -28.68
CA PHE A 36 -16.64 9.26 -27.88
C PHE A 36 -17.98 9.27 -28.64
N ASP A 37 -18.60 8.11 -28.87
CA ASP A 37 -20.05 8.03 -29.18
C ASP A 37 -20.61 6.62 -28.97
N HIS A 38 -20.51 6.10 -27.75
CA HIS A 38 -21.45 5.08 -27.29
C HIS A 38 -21.77 5.43 -25.84
N GLY A 39 -23.01 5.82 -25.58
CA GLY A 39 -23.51 5.93 -24.20
C GLY A 39 -23.23 4.62 -23.45
N LEU A 40 -23.05 4.71 -22.13
CA LEU A 40 -22.87 3.53 -21.28
C LEU A 40 -23.97 2.52 -21.60
N ASP A 41 -23.58 1.30 -21.95
CA ASP A 41 -24.52 0.20 -22.10
C ASP A 41 -25.13 -0.18 -20.74
N GLY A 42 -26.06 -1.14 -20.75
CA GLY A 42 -26.76 -1.56 -19.52
C GLY A 42 -25.80 -2.03 -18.42
N GLU A 43 -24.70 -2.68 -18.80
CA GLU A 43 -23.66 -3.13 -17.88
C GLU A 43 -22.85 -1.95 -17.31
N GLY A 44 -22.46 -0.99 -18.16
CA GLY A 44 -21.80 0.24 -17.74
C GLY A 44 -22.64 1.07 -16.75
N LEU A 45 -23.96 1.14 -16.94
CA LEU A 45 -24.86 1.81 -16.00
C LEU A 45 -24.96 1.08 -14.65
N LEU A 46 -24.99 -0.25 -14.64
CA LEU A 46 -24.97 -1.04 -13.40
C LEU A 46 -23.66 -0.85 -12.64
N MET A 47 -22.52 -0.87 -13.34
CA MET A 47 -21.22 -0.63 -12.75
C MET A 47 -21.07 0.79 -12.21
N LEU A 48 -21.59 1.80 -12.91
CA LEU A 48 -21.60 3.17 -12.40
C LEU A 48 -22.43 3.29 -11.10
N GLY A 49 -23.57 2.60 -11.04
CA GLY A 49 -24.38 2.51 -9.83
C GLY A 49 -23.65 1.82 -8.67
N ARG A 50 -22.87 0.77 -8.95
CA ARG A 50 -22.02 0.10 -7.96
C ARG A 50 -20.91 1.02 -7.45
N PHE A 51 -20.21 1.70 -8.36
CA PHE A 51 -19.16 2.67 -8.05
C PHE A 51 -19.66 3.78 -7.12
N HIS A 52 -20.84 4.35 -7.36
CA HIS A 52 -21.41 5.37 -6.47
C HIS A 52 -21.72 4.84 -5.06
N ARG A 53 -22.19 3.59 -4.92
CA ARG A 53 -22.40 2.97 -3.60
C ARG A 53 -21.07 2.74 -2.90
N TRP A 54 -20.07 2.24 -3.63
CA TRP A 54 -18.72 2.05 -3.12
C TRP A 54 -18.11 3.37 -2.64
N MET A 55 -18.23 4.45 -3.42
CA MET A 55 -17.75 5.78 -3.04
C MET A 55 -18.39 6.25 -1.73
N THR A 56 -19.71 6.05 -1.59
CA THR A 56 -20.46 6.43 -0.39
C THR A 56 -20.00 5.61 0.82
N ALA A 57 -19.82 4.30 0.66
CA ALA A 57 -19.40 3.41 1.74
C ALA A 57 -17.98 3.70 2.25
N HIS A 58 -17.09 4.17 1.37
CA HIS A 58 -15.69 4.45 1.68
C HIS A 58 -15.37 5.94 1.85
N GLY A 59 -16.39 6.81 1.80
CA GLY A 59 -16.20 8.27 1.92
C GLY A 59 -15.38 8.89 0.77
N GLN A 60 -15.36 8.25 -0.40
CA GLN A 60 -14.57 8.71 -1.55
C GLN A 60 -15.27 9.84 -2.30
N SER A 61 -14.47 10.83 -2.69
CA SER A 61 -14.92 11.97 -3.49
C SER A 61 -13.79 12.47 -4.36
N TYR A 62 -14.14 13.05 -5.52
CA TYR A 62 -13.15 13.51 -6.50
C TYR A 62 -13.39 14.97 -6.85
N ALA A 63 -12.31 15.72 -7.03
CA ALA A 63 -12.37 17.17 -7.25
C ALA A 63 -12.96 17.54 -8.62
N THR A 64 -12.76 16.70 -9.63
CA THR A 64 -13.23 16.94 -11.00
C THR A 64 -14.01 15.75 -11.55
N MET A 65 -14.87 16.03 -12.53
CA MET A 65 -15.59 14.96 -13.25
C MET A 65 -14.61 14.08 -14.04
N GLU A 66 -13.56 14.67 -14.59
CA GLU A 66 -12.50 13.95 -15.31
C GLU A 66 -11.84 12.90 -14.41
N GLU A 67 -11.43 13.29 -13.19
CA GLU A 67 -10.86 12.35 -12.22
C GLU A 67 -11.87 11.28 -11.82
N LYS A 68 -13.13 11.66 -11.59
CA LYS A 68 -14.19 10.69 -11.26
C LYS A 68 -14.39 9.65 -12.37
N LEU A 69 -14.36 10.07 -13.64
CA LEU A 69 -14.48 9.18 -14.79
C LEU A 69 -13.25 8.28 -14.95
N HIS A 70 -12.05 8.81 -14.71
CA HIS A 70 -10.82 8.04 -14.69
C HIS A 70 -10.86 6.94 -13.62
N ARG A 71 -11.22 7.31 -12.39
CA ARG A 71 -11.36 6.40 -11.23
C ARG A 71 -12.44 5.36 -11.44
N PHE A 72 -13.56 5.73 -12.05
CA PHE A 72 -14.59 4.78 -12.46
C PHE A 72 -14.05 3.73 -13.45
N GLY A 73 -13.23 4.15 -14.43
CA GLY A 73 -12.60 3.25 -15.39
C GLY A 73 -11.69 2.21 -14.71
N ILE A 74 -10.85 2.66 -13.77
CA ILE A 74 -9.99 1.78 -12.96
C ILE A 74 -10.81 0.84 -12.10
N TYR A 75 -11.78 1.39 -11.35
CA TYR A 75 -12.66 0.61 -10.50
C TYR A 75 -13.39 -0.50 -11.27
N ARG A 76 -13.90 -0.20 -12.47
CA ARG A 76 -14.54 -1.20 -13.33
C ARG A 76 -13.57 -2.32 -13.70
N SER A 77 -12.38 -1.97 -14.18
CA SER A 77 -11.35 -2.95 -14.58
C SER A 77 -10.90 -3.84 -13.41
N ASN A 78 -10.76 -3.26 -12.22
CA ASN A 78 -10.40 -4.00 -11.02
C ASN A 78 -11.53 -4.95 -10.60
N MET A 79 -12.79 -4.50 -10.67
CA MET A 79 -13.94 -5.35 -10.34
C MET A 79 -14.10 -6.53 -11.29
N GLU A 80 -13.89 -6.33 -12.60
CA GLU A 80 -13.87 -7.41 -13.59
C GLU A 80 -12.79 -8.45 -13.26
N SER A 81 -11.61 -7.99 -12.85
CA SER A 81 -10.48 -8.86 -12.45
C SER A 81 -10.78 -9.64 -11.17
N ILE A 82 -11.35 -8.97 -10.16
CA ILE A 82 -11.79 -9.58 -8.90
C ILE A 82 -12.81 -10.70 -9.17
N GLU A 83 -13.82 -10.43 -10.00
CA GLU A 83 -14.88 -11.39 -10.32
C GLU A 83 -14.35 -12.58 -11.13
N ALA A 84 -13.46 -12.33 -12.10
CA ALA A 84 -12.80 -13.39 -12.86
C ALA A 84 -11.94 -14.30 -11.96
N ALA A 85 -11.19 -13.71 -11.03
CA ALA A 85 -10.33 -14.46 -10.11
C ALA A 85 -11.11 -15.32 -9.13
N ASN A 86 -12.18 -14.76 -8.55
CA ASN A 86 -13.06 -15.51 -7.66
C ASN A 86 -13.82 -16.63 -8.40
N LYS A 87 -14.16 -16.43 -9.69
CA LYS A 87 -14.81 -17.44 -10.53
C LYS A 87 -13.86 -18.59 -10.90
N ASP A 88 -12.58 -18.32 -11.10
CA ASP A 88 -11.57 -19.35 -11.39
C ASP A 88 -11.42 -20.35 -10.22
N GLY A 89 -11.58 -19.86 -8.98
CA GLY A 89 -11.80 -20.70 -7.80
C GLY A 89 -10.59 -21.53 -7.33
N ARG A 90 -9.41 -21.31 -7.92
CA ARG A 90 -8.17 -22.02 -7.54
C ARG A 90 -7.37 -21.36 -6.41
N MET A 91 -7.63 -20.09 -6.12
CA MET A 91 -7.01 -19.40 -4.98
C MET A 91 -7.65 -19.87 -3.67
N SER A 92 -6.86 -20.00 -2.61
CA SER A 92 -7.33 -20.37 -1.27
C SER A 92 -7.98 -19.19 -0.50
N TYR A 93 -8.06 -18.03 -1.13
CA TYR A 93 -8.61 -16.79 -0.62
C TYR A 93 -9.50 -16.11 -1.66
N GLN A 94 -10.29 -15.13 -1.23
CA GLN A 94 -11.17 -14.36 -2.10
C GLN A 94 -10.74 -12.91 -2.16
N LEU A 95 -10.86 -12.37 -3.37
CA LEU A 95 -10.74 -10.95 -3.63
C LEU A 95 -12.09 -10.26 -3.42
N GLY A 96 -12.06 -8.96 -3.15
CA GLY A 96 -13.25 -8.19 -2.92
C GLY A 96 -13.05 -6.70 -3.15
N GLU A 97 -14.15 -5.99 -3.05
CA GLU A 97 -14.18 -4.54 -3.17
C GLU A 97 -13.62 -3.92 -1.87
N THR A 98 -12.43 -3.33 -1.95
CA THR A 98 -11.70 -2.67 -0.86
C THR A 98 -11.71 -1.14 -1.01
N PRO A 99 -11.26 -0.37 0.00
CA PRO A 99 -11.10 1.10 -0.12
C PRO A 99 -10.11 1.53 -1.22
N PHE A 100 -9.33 0.60 -1.77
CA PHE A 100 -8.30 0.83 -2.79
C PHE A 100 -8.74 0.42 -4.20
N THR A 101 -10.02 0.09 -4.39
CA THR A 101 -10.51 -0.53 -5.65
C THR A 101 -10.47 0.43 -6.84
N ASP A 102 -10.41 1.74 -6.62
CA ASP A 102 -10.29 2.76 -7.67
C ASP A 102 -8.84 3.15 -8.01
N LEU A 103 -7.86 2.46 -7.43
CA LEU A 103 -6.43 2.67 -7.69
C LEU A 103 -5.88 1.59 -8.62
N THR A 104 -4.95 1.95 -9.50
CA THR A 104 -4.09 0.94 -10.13
C THR A 104 -3.14 0.34 -9.09
N HIS A 105 -2.55 -0.81 -9.41
CA HIS A 105 -1.59 -1.43 -8.50
C HIS A 105 -0.33 -0.58 -8.30
N GLU A 106 0.10 0.13 -9.35
CA GLU A 106 1.21 1.07 -9.30
C GLU A 106 0.91 2.27 -8.41
N GLU A 107 -0.30 2.85 -8.51
CA GLU A 107 -0.75 3.93 -7.62
C GLU A 107 -0.83 3.44 -6.18
N PHE A 108 -1.44 2.27 -5.94
CA PHE A 108 -1.53 1.68 -4.61
C PHE A 108 -0.15 1.50 -3.98
N LYS A 109 0.81 0.94 -4.72
CA LYS A 109 2.19 0.79 -4.22
C LYS A 109 2.84 2.14 -3.95
N ALA A 110 2.71 3.11 -4.84
CA ALA A 110 3.32 4.43 -4.67
C ALA A 110 2.76 5.18 -3.45
N MET A 111 1.51 4.93 -3.08
CA MET A 111 0.82 5.63 -1.98
C MET A 111 0.93 4.90 -0.64
N TYR A 112 0.86 3.56 -0.61
CA TYR A 112 0.69 2.80 0.62
C TYR A 112 1.87 1.89 0.98
N VAL A 113 2.73 1.57 0.02
CA VAL A 113 3.93 0.75 0.25
C VAL A 113 5.12 1.70 0.40
N SER A 114 5.90 1.54 1.46
CA SER A 114 7.06 2.40 1.72
C SER A 114 8.04 2.35 0.56
N GLY A 115 8.15 3.47 -0.18
CA GLY A 115 9.10 3.62 -1.28
C GLY A 115 10.52 3.81 -0.76
N GLY A 116 11.25 2.71 -0.57
CA GLY A 116 12.62 2.80 -0.05
C GLY A 116 13.49 1.56 -0.18
N LEU A 117 13.03 0.48 -0.81
CA LEU A 117 13.87 -0.69 -1.07
C LEU A 117 14.11 -0.78 -2.57
N SER A 118 15.36 -0.59 -2.99
CA SER A 118 15.76 -0.89 -4.36
C SER A 118 15.63 -2.39 -4.61
N GLU A 119 15.27 -2.80 -5.83
CA GLU A 119 15.16 -4.21 -6.23
C GLU A 119 16.49 -4.99 -6.09
N GLU A 120 17.60 -4.26 -5.93
CA GLU A 120 18.96 -4.79 -5.73
C GLU A 120 19.29 -5.04 -4.25
N GLU A 121 18.59 -4.40 -3.31
CA GLU A 121 18.66 -4.69 -1.87
C GLU A 121 17.63 -5.77 -1.45
N MET A 122 16.85 -6.25 -2.42
CA MET A 122 15.75 -7.18 -2.27
C MET A 122 16.23 -8.64 -2.43
N ILE A 123 16.68 -9.28 -1.34
CA ILE A 123 16.82 -10.74 -1.30
C ILE A 123 15.45 -11.39 -1.09
N THR A 124 15.01 -12.13 -2.10
CA THR A 124 13.82 -12.95 -2.02
C THR A 124 14.18 -14.38 -1.60
N THR A 125 13.58 -14.88 -0.53
CA THR A 125 13.57 -16.32 -0.24
C THR A 125 12.15 -16.82 -0.33
N ARG A 126 11.95 -17.88 -1.11
CA ARG A 126 10.70 -18.65 -1.13
C ARG A 126 10.70 -19.50 0.14
N ALA A 127 9.73 -19.32 1.02
CA ALA A 127 9.44 -20.30 2.06
C ALA A 127 8.60 -21.42 1.42
N GLY A 128 9.26 -22.52 1.03
CA GLY A 128 8.62 -23.69 0.42
C GLY A 128 9.66 -24.65 -0.18
N PRO A 129 9.39 -25.97 -0.23
CA PRO A 129 10.42 -26.99 -0.44
C PRO A 129 11.03 -26.90 -1.85
N VAL A 130 12.36 -26.77 -1.89
CA VAL A 130 13.15 -26.84 -3.13
C VAL A 130 13.65 -28.28 -3.30
N HIS A 131 13.02 -29.02 -4.20
CA HIS A 131 13.69 -30.07 -4.95
C HIS A 131 13.53 -29.77 -6.43
N GLU A 132 14.60 -29.31 -7.07
CA GLU A 132 15.36 -30.08 -8.08
C GLU A 132 16.34 -29.14 -8.81
N GLY A 133 17.62 -29.53 -8.80
CA GLY A 133 18.57 -29.23 -9.88
C GLY A 133 19.50 -28.02 -9.72
N GLY A 134 20.78 -28.29 -9.43
CA GLY A 134 21.91 -27.49 -9.93
C GLY A 134 22.89 -26.97 -8.88
N ASP A 135 23.95 -27.77 -8.65
CA ASP A 135 25.32 -27.35 -8.29
C ASP A 135 25.73 -27.14 -6.81
N LEU A 136 26.25 -28.25 -6.27
CA LEU A 136 27.37 -28.48 -5.33
C LEU A 136 27.40 -27.81 -3.93
N PRO A 137 27.61 -28.62 -2.86
CA PRO A 137 27.63 -28.14 -1.47
C PRO A 137 28.96 -27.46 -1.10
N PRO A 138 28.96 -26.46 -0.19
CA PRO A 138 30.18 -26.05 0.49
C PRO A 138 30.72 -27.19 1.35
N ALA A 139 32.04 -27.28 1.41
CA ALA A 139 32.80 -28.31 2.11
C ALA A 139 32.44 -28.45 3.60
N ALA A 140 32.56 -29.68 4.06
CA ALA A 140 32.31 -30.15 5.41
C ALA A 140 32.92 -29.27 6.52
N GLY A 141 32.12 -29.01 7.55
CA GLY A 141 32.57 -28.52 8.84
C GLY A 141 31.64 -27.47 9.43
N GLU A 142 30.70 -27.94 10.25
CA GLU A 142 29.76 -27.16 11.08
C GLU A 142 28.52 -26.62 10.35
N GLU A 143 27.51 -27.49 10.22
CA GLU A 143 26.14 -26.99 10.12
C GLU A 143 25.81 -26.18 11.39
N PRO A 144 25.23 -24.97 11.28
CA PRO A 144 24.68 -24.29 12.44
C PRO A 144 23.66 -25.22 13.07
N PRO A 145 23.60 -25.35 14.41
CA PRO A 145 22.76 -26.36 15.03
C PRO A 145 21.33 -26.15 14.56
N HIS A 146 20.85 -27.08 13.71
CA HIS A 146 19.44 -27.30 13.49
C HIS A 146 18.89 -27.73 14.84
N SER A 147 18.56 -26.72 15.65
CA SER A 147 17.94 -26.91 16.94
C SER A 147 16.65 -27.66 16.62
N THR A 148 16.62 -28.92 16.99
CA THR A 148 15.43 -29.77 17.02
C THR A 148 14.51 -29.22 18.10
N LYS A 149 13.98 -28.01 17.85
CA LYS A 149 13.16 -27.29 18.80
C LYS A 149 11.82 -28.01 18.88
N ASN A 150 11.42 -28.32 20.11
CA ASN A 150 10.26 -29.15 20.38
C ASN A 150 8.95 -28.42 20.05
N LEU A 151 8.51 -28.53 18.79
CA LEU A 151 7.27 -27.92 18.29
C LEU A 151 6.01 -28.38 19.04
N THR A 152 6.05 -29.56 19.66
CA THR A 152 4.90 -30.09 20.44
C THR A 152 4.57 -29.28 21.69
N ALA A 153 5.50 -28.43 22.16
CA ALA A 153 5.28 -27.56 23.31
C ALA A 153 4.60 -26.23 22.95
N LEU A 154 4.45 -25.91 21.66
CA LEU A 154 3.80 -24.67 21.22
C LEU A 154 2.28 -24.84 21.17
N PRO A 155 1.51 -23.77 21.45
CA PRO A 155 0.07 -23.79 21.22
C PRO A 155 -0.24 -24.01 19.73
N ALA A 156 -1.31 -24.76 19.45
CA ALA A 156 -1.73 -25.05 18.07
C ALA A 156 -2.14 -23.79 17.28
N SER A 157 -2.59 -22.73 17.97
CA SER A 157 -2.95 -21.44 17.39
C SER A 157 -2.77 -20.33 18.42
N VAL A 158 -2.39 -19.13 17.97
CA VAL A 158 -2.23 -17.94 18.82
C VAL A 158 -2.92 -16.76 18.16
N ASP A 159 -3.77 -16.07 18.92
CA ASP A 159 -4.36 -14.79 18.53
C ASP A 159 -4.28 -13.81 19.70
N TRP A 160 -3.30 -12.90 19.63
CA TRP A 160 -3.08 -11.88 20.66
C TRP A 160 -4.23 -10.88 20.80
N ARG A 161 -5.11 -10.76 19.79
CA ARG A 161 -6.33 -9.95 19.88
C ARG A 161 -7.30 -10.55 20.88
N MET A 162 -7.48 -11.88 20.84
CA MET A 162 -8.32 -12.60 21.80
C MET A 162 -7.78 -12.52 23.23
N MET A 163 -6.48 -12.29 23.38
CA MET A 163 -5.82 -12.09 24.67
C MET A 163 -5.84 -10.63 25.14
N GLY A 164 -6.48 -9.72 24.38
CA GLY A 164 -6.57 -8.30 24.74
C GLY A 164 -5.24 -7.55 24.65
N ALA A 165 -4.25 -8.08 23.92
CA ALA A 165 -2.91 -7.50 23.82
C ALA A 165 -2.71 -6.62 22.57
N VAL A 166 -3.72 -6.47 21.71
CA VAL A 166 -3.60 -5.76 20.43
C VAL A 166 -4.58 -4.59 20.38
N THR A 167 -4.11 -3.42 19.98
CA THR A 167 -4.92 -2.21 19.78
C THR A 167 -5.79 -2.32 18.53
N PRO A 168 -6.86 -1.50 18.37
CA PRO A 168 -7.61 -1.45 17.12
C PRO A 168 -6.70 -1.18 15.92
N ALA A 169 -7.08 -1.71 14.75
CA ALA A 169 -6.37 -1.43 13.50
C ALA A 169 -6.28 0.08 13.26
N LYS A 170 -5.11 0.53 12.78
CA LYS A 170 -4.79 1.93 12.52
C LYS A 170 -4.55 2.13 11.03
N ASP A 171 -4.66 3.37 10.57
CA ASP A 171 -4.47 3.77 9.17
C ASP A 171 -3.25 4.70 9.05
N GLN A 172 -2.27 4.30 8.23
CA GLN A 172 -1.10 5.12 7.91
C GLN A 172 -1.40 6.22 6.87
N GLY A 173 -2.51 6.11 6.17
CA GLY A 173 -2.86 6.99 5.05
C GLY A 173 -1.98 6.79 3.81
N SER A 174 -2.33 7.50 2.75
CA SER A 174 -1.67 7.43 1.44
C SER A 174 -0.49 8.40 1.27
N SER A 175 -0.32 9.35 2.19
CA SER A 175 0.66 10.42 2.07
C SER A 175 2.00 10.09 2.73
N CYS A 176 2.09 8.95 3.42
CA CYS A 176 3.25 8.62 4.23
C CYS A 176 3.51 7.11 4.27
N GLY A 177 4.68 6.69 3.77
CA GLY A 177 5.19 5.33 3.89
C GLY A 177 5.67 5.01 5.31
N ALA A 178 4.78 5.11 6.31
CA ALA A 178 5.08 4.95 7.73
C ALA A 178 4.84 3.53 8.28
N CYS A 179 4.53 2.54 7.42
CA CYS A 179 4.25 1.16 7.83
C CYS A 179 5.27 0.59 8.84
N TRP A 180 6.55 0.95 8.68
CA TRP A 180 7.64 0.58 9.59
C TRP A 180 7.44 1.08 11.02
N ALA A 181 6.99 2.33 11.19
CA ALA A 181 6.71 2.94 12.48
C ALA A 181 5.47 2.32 13.13
N PHE A 182 4.43 2.05 12.33
CA PHE A 182 3.21 1.37 12.81
C PHE A 182 3.50 -0.06 13.27
N ALA A 183 4.31 -0.82 12.53
CA ALA A 183 4.72 -2.17 12.91
C ALA A 183 5.55 -2.18 14.20
N ALA A 184 6.49 -1.24 14.34
CA ALA A 184 7.27 -1.08 15.56
C ALA A 184 6.38 -0.69 16.76
N VAL A 185 5.49 0.28 16.59
CA VAL A 185 4.58 0.72 17.65
C VAL A 185 3.65 -0.42 18.09
N ALA A 186 2.95 -1.08 17.17
CA ALA A 186 1.99 -2.14 17.50
C ALA A 186 2.64 -3.29 18.30
N THR A 187 3.88 -3.65 17.98
CA THR A 187 4.62 -4.68 18.71
C THR A 187 5.08 -4.21 20.09
N MET A 188 5.48 -2.95 20.26
CA MET A 188 5.78 -2.36 21.57
C MET A 188 4.53 -2.24 22.46
N GLU A 189 3.40 -1.82 21.90
CA GLU A 189 2.11 -1.77 22.59
C GLU A 189 1.74 -3.15 23.13
N SER A 190 1.84 -4.17 22.28
CA SER A 190 1.54 -5.55 22.64
C SER A 190 2.50 -6.11 23.69
N ALA A 191 3.80 -5.90 23.52
CA ALA A 191 4.81 -6.35 24.49
C ALA A 191 4.60 -5.72 25.86
N GLN A 192 4.20 -4.44 25.92
CA GLN A 192 3.85 -3.76 27.16
C GLN A 192 2.59 -4.37 27.80
N ALA A 193 1.54 -4.65 27.01
CA ALA A 193 0.33 -5.30 27.51
C ALA A 193 0.63 -6.67 28.12
N ILE A 194 1.34 -7.52 27.38
CA ILE A 194 1.74 -8.87 27.81
C ILE A 194 2.55 -8.83 29.10
N ARG A 195 3.53 -7.93 29.19
CA ARG A 195 4.39 -7.82 30.37
C ARG A 195 3.65 -7.34 31.62
N THR A 196 2.67 -6.45 31.45
CA THR A 196 1.99 -5.80 32.57
C THR A 196 0.67 -6.47 32.95
N GLY A 197 0.09 -7.28 32.06
CA GLY A 197 -1.27 -7.79 32.21
C GLY A 197 -2.35 -6.72 32.10
N LEU A 198 -2.00 -5.54 31.57
CA LEU A 198 -2.92 -4.41 31.37
C LEU A 198 -3.24 -4.24 29.88
N ALA A 199 -4.23 -3.39 29.58
CA ALA A 199 -4.55 -3.01 28.22
C ALA A 199 -3.31 -2.41 27.50
N PRO A 200 -3.13 -2.68 26.20
CA PRO A 200 -2.04 -2.08 25.44
C PRO A 200 -2.16 -0.56 25.46
N PRO A 201 -1.05 0.17 25.73
CA PRO A 201 -1.05 1.62 25.63
C PRO A 201 -1.23 2.04 24.16
N LEU A 202 -1.67 3.28 23.94
CA LEU A 202 -1.65 3.89 22.60
C LEU A 202 -0.40 4.74 22.46
N LEU A 203 0.61 4.23 21.76
CA LEU A 203 1.92 4.88 21.55
C LEU A 203 1.94 5.67 20.24
N SER A 204 2.83 6.65 20.14
CA SER A 204 2.89 7.56 18.99
C SER A 204 3.76 7.05 17.84
N GLU A 205 3.15 6.69 16.72
CA GLU A 205 3.85 6.46 15.45
C GLU A 205 4.49 7.74 14.93
N GLN A 206 3.83 8.89 15.11
CA GLN A 206 4.33 10.18 14.64
C GLN A 206 5.67 10.55 15.26
N GLN A 207 5.87 10.18 16.53
CA GLN A 207 7.14 10.43 17.18
C GLN A 207 8.27 9.69 16.48
N LEU A 208 8.06 8.45 16.01
CA LEU A 208 9.05 7.74 15.20
C LEU A 208 9.23 8.42 13.84
N VAL A 209 8.14 8.76 13.15
CA VAL A 209 8.18 9.42 11.84
C VAL A 209 9.00 10.72 11.85
N ASP A 210 8.84 11.53 12.91
CA ASP A 210 9.49 12.85 13.02
C ASP A 210 10.89 12.79 13.64
N CYS A 211 11.11 11.88 14.61
CA CYS A 211 12.30 11.91 15.46
C CYS A 211 13.33 10.81 15.17
N ASP A 212 12.94 9.73 14.49
CA ASP A 212 13.89 8.69 14.14
C ASP A 212 14.89 9.22 13.10
N GLY A 213 16.15 9.28 13.51
CA GLY A 213 17.26 9.72 12.67
C GLY A 213 17.89 8.60 11.84
N TYR A 214 17.53 7.34 12.08
CA TYR A 214 17.98 6.19 11.29
C TYR A 214 17.12 6.00 10.05
N ASP A 215 15.84 6.37 10.13
CA ASP A 215 14.83 6.17 9.11
C ASP A 215 14.45 7.47 8.38
N GLN A 216 13.69 7.35 7.29
CA GLN A 216 13.41 8.45 6.38
C GLN A 216 11.98 8.99 6.53
N GLY A 217 11.37 8.80 7.71
CA GLY A 217 10.01 9.22 8.01
C GLY A 217 9.01 8.64 7.01
N CYS A 218 8.38 9.50 6.21
CA CYS A 218 7.41 9.09 5.20
C CYS A 218 8.01 8.45 3.94
N ARG A 219 9.34 8.46 3.79
CA ARG A 219 10.03 7.74 2.70
C ARG A 219 10.42 6.31 3.07
N GLY A 220 9.91 5.80 4.19
CA GLY A 220 10.18 4.45 4.65
C GLY A 220 11.24 4.36 5.74
N GLY A 221 11.42 3.14 6.22
CA GLY A 221 12.30 2.80 7.32
C GLY A 221 12.14 1.34 7.74
N TRP A 222 12.81 0.95 8.82
CA TRP A 222 12.76 -0.42 9.35
C TRP A 222 12.25 -0.47 10.79
N PRO A 223 11.41 -1.46 11.15
CA PRO A 223 11.01 -1.64 12.54
C PRO A 223 12.20 -1.83 13.50
N SER A 224 13.29 -2.46 13.05
CA SER A 224 14.48 -2.68 13.88
C SER A 224 15.23 -1.40 14.23
N THR A 225 15.37 -0.47 13.29
CA THR A 225 15.98 0.84 13.53
C THR A 225 15.09 1.72 14.40
N ALA A 226 13.76 1.62 14.23
CA ALA A 226 12.80 2.22 15.14
C ALA A 226 12.98 1.74 16.59
N PHE A 227 13.10 0.43 16.81
CA PHE A 227 13.37 -0.13 18.13
C PHE A 227 14.69 0.38 18.70
N GLN A 228 15.74 0.44 17.88
CA GLN A 228 17.04 0.98 18.27
C GLN A 228 16.93 2.45 18.69
N TRP A 229 16.21 3.27 17.92
CA TRP A 229 15.95 4.65 18.28
C TRP A 229 15.22 4.77 19.62
N VAL A 230 14.15 3.98 19.84
CA VAL A 230 13.38 4.00 21.11
C VAL A 230 14.26 3.64 22.31
N ILE A 231 15.17 2.68 22.16
CA ILE A 231 16.11 2.31 23.23
C ILE A 231 17.03 3.51 23.54
N GLN A 232 17.62 4.12 22.53
CA GLN A 232 18.59 5.20 22.68
C GLN A 232 17.98 6.53 23.13
N SER A 233 16.77 6.85 22.65
CA SER A 233 16.01 8.04 23.04
C SER A 233 15.44 7.94 24.46
N GLY A 234 15.53 6.75 25.07
CA GLY A 234 15.05 6.49 26.42
C GLY A 234 13.56 6.19 26.50
N GLY A 235 12.89 5.96 25.37
CA GLY A 235 11.52 5.47 25.24
C GLY A 235 10.64 6.26 24.27
N ILE A 236 9.35 5.93 24.25
CA ILE A 236 8.33 6.48 23.34
C ILE A 236 7.11 6.99 24.12
N THR A 237 6.46 8.05 23.61
CA THR A 237 5.32 8.72 24.23
C THR A 237 3.96 8.19 23.73
N TRP A 238 2.88 8.72 24.30
CA TRP A 238 1.51 8.41 23.91
C TRP A 238 1.11 9.07 22.59
N ALA A 239 0.27 8.38 21.81
CA ALA A 239 -0.42 8.95 20.65
C ALA A 239 -1.24 10.20 21.03
N LEU A 240 -1.77 10.28 22.25
CA LEU A 240 -2.51 11.45 22.73
C LEU A 240 -1.65 12.72 22.79
N TYR A 241 -0.38 12.60 23.18
CA TYR A 241 0.53 13.75 23.28
C TYR A 241 1.20 14.09 21.95
N TYR A 242 1.33 13.10 21.07
CA TYR A 242 1.91 13.27 19.75
C TYR A 242 1.07 12.50 18.70
N PRO A 243 -0.08 13.05 18.29
CA PRO A 243 -0.98 12.38 17.36
C PRO A 243 -0.37 12.19 15.97
N TYR A 244 -0.81 11.14 15.28
CA TYR A 244 -0.43 10.88 13.90
C TYR A 244 -1.00 11.94 12.94
N THR A 245 -0.15 12.46 12.06
CA THR A 245 -0.50 13.49 11.08
C THR A 245 -0.32 13.05 9.64
N GLY A 246 0.28 11.88 9.38
CA GLY A 246 0.43 11.37 8.01
C GLY A 246 1.45 12.13 7.15
N TRP A 247 2.41 12.83 7.76
CA TRP A 247 3.53 13.49 7.09
C TRP A 247 4.69 13.68 8.06
N LYS A 248 5.93 13.84 7.56
CA LYS A 248 7.13 14.06 8.39
C LYS A 248 7.31 15.54 8.70
N SER A 249 7.25 15.90 9.98
CA SER A 249 7.57 17.24 10.47
C SER A 249 9.07 17.49 10.53
N ASP A 250 9.48 18.73 10.26
CA ASP A 250 10.84 19.21 10.55
C ASP A 250 11.07 19.37 12.07
N GLN A 251 10.02 19.32 12.88
CA GLN A 251 10.09 19.45 14.32
C GLN A 251 9.94 18.09 15.00
N CYS A 252 11.05 17.54 15.50
CA CYS A 252 10.99 16.46 16.48
C CYS A 252 10.72 17.01 17.88
N ARG A 253 9.57 16.67 18.47
CA ARG A 253 9.22 17.03 19.85
C ARG A 253 9.55 15.91 20.83
N ARG A 254 10.24 16.24 21.92
CA ARG A 254 10.55 15.31 23.00
C ARG A 254 9.49 15.38 24.10
N PHE A 255 9.11 14.21 24.59
CA PHE A 255 8.14 14.03 25.67
C PHE A 255 8.73 13.10 26.73
N ASN A 256 8.15 13.11 27.93
CA ASN A 256 8.46 12.08 28.92
C ASN A 256 7.99 10.72 28.38
N PRO A 257 8.89 9.74 28.23
CA PRO A 257 8.54 8.46 27.63
C PRO A 257 7.66 7.64 28.57
N LEU A 258 6.64 7.00 28.02
CA LEU A 258 5.79 6.05 28.73
C LEU A 258 6.39 4.66 28.72
N VAL A 259 6.73 4.18 27.52
CA VAL A 259 7.26 2.84 27.31
C VAL A 259 8.73 2.95 26.97
N ARG A 260 9.53 2.11 27.65
CA ARG A 260 10.95 1.94 27.38
C ARG A 260 11.18 0.53 26.88
N LEU A 261 11.85 0.43 25.76
CA LEU A 261 12.34 -0.83 25.23
C LEU A 261 13.73 -1.10 25.82
N ARG A 262 13.99 -2.34 26.22
CA ARG A 262 15.33 -2.75 26.73
C ARG A 262 16.21 -3.30 25.63
N SER A 263 15.63 -4.10 24.75
CA SER A 263 16.28 -4.77 23.64
C SER A 263 15.25 -5.22 22.61
N TYR A 264 15.72 -5.56 21.43
CA TYR A 264 14.99 -6.33 20.42
C TYR A 264 15.89 -7.47 19.93
N GLN A 265 15.30 -8.46 19.26
CA GLN A 265 16.02 -9.58 18.67
C GLN A 265 15.49 -9.84 17.27
N PHE A 266 16.37 -10.24 16.37
CA PHE A 266 15.96 -10.78 15.08
C PHE A 266 15.55 -12.24 15.25
N VAL A 267 14.41 -12.59 14.65
CA VAL A 267 13.97 -13.97 14.52
C VAL A 267 14.63 -14.55 13.28
N SER A 268 15.14 -15.78 13.37
CA SER A 268 15.65 -16.50 12.20
C SER A 268 14.58 -16.57 11.11
N SER A 269 15.01 -16.51 9.85
CA SER A 269 14.14 -16.52 8.66
C SER A 269 13.62 -17.93 8.35
N ASP A 270 12.96 -18.55 9.31
CA ASP A 270 12.33 -19.86 9.20
C ASP A 270 10.99 -19.88 9.97
N GLU A 271 10.02 -20.62 9.45
CA GLU A 271 8.65 -20.64 10.00
C GLU A 271 8.62 -21.15 11.44
N VAL A 272 9.48 -22.11 11.79
CA VAL A 272 9.55 -22.68 13.14
C VAL A 272 9.98 -21.63 14.16
N SER A 273 11.03 -20.86 13.85
CA SER A 273 11.49 -19.76 14.69
C SER A 273 10.45 -18.63 14.78
N LEU A 274 9.75 -18.32 13.68
CA LEU A 274 8.66 -17.34 13.70
C LEU A 274 7.49 -17.79 14.58
N MET A 275 7.05 -19.05 14.45
CA MET A 275 5.98 -19.63 15.27
C MET A 275 6.32 -19.53 16.77
N GLN A 276 7.57 -19.79 17.15
CA GLN A 276 8.02 -19.67 18.54
C GLN A 276 8.02 -18.25 19.06
N ALA A 277 8.43 -17.29 18.23
CA ALA A 277 8.44 -15.89 18.59
C ALA A 277 7.01 -15.36 18.74
N VAL A 278 6.12 -15.67 17.79
CA VAL A 278 4.70 -15.29 17.82
C VAL A 278 3.97 -15.93 19.00
N ALA A 279 4.33 -17.14 19.41
CA ALA A 279 3.76 -17.77 20.59
C ALA A 279 4.09 -17.04 21.91
N GLN A 280 5.12 -16.18 21.93
CA GLN A 280 5.51 -15.41 23.11
C GLN A 280 4.99 -13.97 23.08
N GLN A 281 4.94 -13.33 21.91
CA GLN A 281 4.43 -11.97 21.70
C GLN A 281 4.30 -11.65 20.20
N PRO A 282 3.55 -10.61 19.81
CA PRO A 282 3.55 -10.13 18.44
C PRO A 282 4.95 -9.75 17.92
N VAL A 283 5.20 -10.07 16.66
CA VAL A 283 6.49 -9.88 15.97
C VAL A 283 6.28 -8.95 14.78
N ALA A 284 7.19 -7.99 14.59
CA ALA A 284 7.18 -7.14 13.40
C ALA A 284 7.76 -7.93 12.24
N VAL A 285 7.00 -8.00 11.15
CA VAL A 285 7.38 -8.73 9.93
C VAL A 285 7.27 -7.80 8.73
N THR A 286 7.97 -8.15 7.65
CA THR A 286 7.86 -7.47 6.35
C THR A 286 7.31 -8.46 5.33
N VAL A 287 6.49 -7.94 4.42
CA VAL A 287 5.81 -8.73 3.37
C VAL A 287 5.98 -8.01 2.04
N ASN A 288 6.08 -8.76 0.95
CA ASN A 288 6.15 -8.22 -0.40
C ASN A 288 4.74 -7.88 -0.93
N PHE A 289 4.53 -6.63 -1.33
CA PHE A 289 3.27 -6.11 -1.87
C PHE A 289 3.28 -5.96 -3.41
N ASN A 290 4.16 -6.66 -4.12
CA ASN A 290 4.21 -6.63 -5.59
C ASN A 290 3.05 -7.37 -6.28
N ASP A 291 2.22 -8.07 -5.50
CA ASP A 291 1.10 -8.80 -6.01
C ASP A 291 -0.17 -7.94 -6.02
N PRO A 292 -0.82 -7.75 -7.19
CA PRO A 292 -2.06 -6.99 -7.28
C PRO A 292 -3.21 -7.60 -6.48
N CYS A 293 -3.22 -8.91 -6.23
CA CYS A 293 -4.25 -9.55 -5.42
C CYS A 293 -4.25 -9.06 -3.96
N LEU A 294 -3.10 -8.64 -3.39
CA LEU A 294 -3.05 -8.14 -2.01
C LEU A 294 -3.81 -6.82 -1.83
N GLN A 295 -3.86 -5.97 -2.86
CA GLN A 295 -4.64 -4.72 -2.84
C GLN A 295 -6.15 -4.99 -2.69
N HIS A 296 -6.60 -6.15 -3.17
CA HIS A 296 -8.01 -6.54 -3.21
C HIS A 296 -8.30 -7.74 -2.31
N TYR A 297 -7.38 -8.15 -1.44
CA TYR A 297 -7.60 -9.25 -0.50
C TYR A 297 -8.80 -8.93 0.40
N TYR A 298 -9.73 -9.88 0.51
CA TYR A 298 -10.95 -9.70 1.30
C TYR A 298 -11.07 -10.70 2.45
N TYR A 299 -10.85 -12.00 2.19
CA TYR A 299 -10.76 -13.01 3.24
C TYR A 299 -10.13 -14.32 2.76
N GLY A 300 -9.75 -15.18 3.70
CA GLY A 300 -9.19 -16.51 3.44
C GLY A 300 -7.74 -16.60 3.95
N VAL A 301 -7.00 -17.59 3.47
CA VAL A 301 -5.56 -17.70 3.74
C VAL A 301 -4.84 -17.26 2.48
N TYR A 302 -4.14 -16.14 2.53
CA TYR A 302 -3.36 -15.71 1.39
C TYR A 302 -2.11 -16.59 1.24
N ASP A 303 -1.96 -17.24 0.10
CA ASP A 303 -0.87 -18.20 -0.18
C ASP A 303 0.09 -17.72 -1.30
N GLY A 304 -0.09 -16.48 -1.76
CA GLY A 304 0.71 -15.89 -2.84
C GLY A 304 0.38 -16.43 -4.24
N SER A 305 -0.64 -17.29 -4.39
CA SER A 305 -1.21 -17.60 -5.69
C SER A 305 -2.13 -16.47 -6.10
N CYS A 306 -1.75 -15.64 -7.06
CA CYS A 306 -2.63 -14.57 -7.55
C CYS A 306 -3.03 -14.82 -8.99
N PHE A 307 -4.32 -14.82 -9.25
CA PHE A 307 -4.86 -14.71 -10.60
C PHE A 307 -5.37 -13.30 -10.81
N TRP A 308 -4.69 -12.54 -11.67
CA TRP A 308 -5.05 -11.15 -11.97
C TRP A 308 -5.03 -10.91 -13.47
N SER A 309 -6.07 -10.26 -13.98
CA SER A 309 -6.23 -9.96 -15.41
C SER A 309 -5.97 -11.16 -16.34
N GLY A 310 -6.36 -12.36 -15.93
CA GLY A 310 -6.20 -13.59 -16.73
C GLY A 310 -4.87 -14.31 -16.58
N VAL A 311 -3.95 -13.82 -15.74
CA VAL A 311 -2.59 -14.36 -15.57
C VAL A 311 -2.31 -14.71 -14.12
N TYR A 312 -1.59 -15.82 -13.91
CA TYR A 312 -1.06 -16.16 -12.59
C TYR A 312 0.23 -15.40 -12.29
N VAL A 313 0.24 -14.63 -11.22
CA VAL A 313 1.40 -14.01 -10.62
C VAL A 313 1.83 -14.85 -9.43
N SER A 314 3.12 -15.23 -9.37
CA SER A 314 3.69 -15.93 -8.22
C SER A 314 4.89 -15.15 -7.71
N ARG A 315 4.80 -14.46 -6.55
CA ARG A 315 5.97 -13.76 -5.96
C ARG A 315 5.81 -13.24 -4.50
N SER A 316 4.72 -13.56 -3.80
CA SER A 316 4.18 -12.62 -2.80
C SER A 316 4.41 -13.02 -1.34
N CYS A 317 4.52 -14.32 -1.04
CA CYS A 317 4.93 -14.82 0.28
C CYS A 317 6.45 -14.93 0.39
N GLN A 318 7.17 -13.86 0.06
CA GLN A 318 8.60 -13.76 0.28
C GLN A 318 8.82 -12.81 1.46
N MET A 319 9.19 -13.38 2.61
CA MET A 319 9.64 -12.58 3.76
C MET A 319 11.04 -12.05 3.45
N TRP A 320 11.25 -10.76 3.68
CA TRP A 320 12.56 -10.16 3.49
C TRP A 320 13.50 -10.58 4.62
N THR A 321 14.69 -11.04 4.27
CA THR A 321 15.79 -11.14 5.22
C THR A 321 16.43 -9.76 5.33
N ASN A 322 16.46 -9.18 6.53
CA ASN A 322 17.37 -8.07 6.78
C ASN A 322 18.79 -8.60 6.67
N HIS A 323 19.61 -7.99 5.81
CA HIS A 323 21.05 -8.14 5.93
C HIS A 323 21.46 -7.60 7.31
N LYS A 324 22.23 -8.42 8.04
CA LYS A 324 22.85 -8.05 9.32
C LYS A 324 23.75 -6.84 9.17
#